data_AF-A0A383AAB1-F1
#
_entry.id   AF-A0A383AAB1-F1
#
_cell.length_a   1.000
_cell.length_b   1.000
_cell.length_c   1.000
_cell.angle_alpha   90.00
_cell.angle_beta   90.00
_cell.angle_gamma   90.00
#
_symmetry.space_group_name_H-M   'P 1'
#
loop_
_entity.id
_entity.type
_entity.pdbx_description
1 polymer ?
#
loop_
_entity_poly.entity_id
_entity_poly.type
_entity_poly.pdbx_seq_one_letter_code
_entity_poly.pdbx_strand_id
1 'polypeptide(L)' 'MGSDRTVVNAARVSFGKQSQTNYLTEGDEKLIRYLAKHGHWSPFAHCSAQFHIKAPVFVARQLVKHQVGLSW' A
#
# COMPACT_ATOMS: atom_id res chain seq x y z
N MET A 1 -3.65 -5.53 -6.74
CA MET A 1 -2.84 -4.86 -7.77
C MET A 1 -1.83 -3.95 -7.09
N GLY A 2 -0.55 -4.09 -7.43
CA GLY A 2 0.56 -3.41 -6.75
C GLY A 2 1.48 -4.40 -6.02
N SER A 3 2.76 -4.03 -5.92
CA SER A 3 3.78 -4.75 -5.16
C SER A 3 4.60 -3.76 -4.33
N ASP A 4 5.53 -4.23 -3.50
CA ASP A 4 6.44 -3.37 -2.73
C ASP A 4 7.17 -2.33 -3.59
N ARG A 5 7.38 -2.64 -4.88
CA ARG A 5 7.95 -1.70 -5.86
C ARG A 5 7.04 -0.52 -6.16
N THR A 6 5.72 -0.73 -6.17
CA THR A 6 4.74 0.34 -6.40
C THR A 6 4.85 1.38 -5.29
N VAL A 7 5.00 0.95 -4.05
CA VAL A 7 5.21 1.82 -2.88
C VAL A 7 6.52 2.59 -2.99
N VAL A 8 7.61 1.89 -3.34
CA VAL A 8 8.94 2.49 -3.52
C VAL A 8 8.95 3.53 -4.64
N ASN A 9 8.36 3.21 -5.79
CA ASN A 9 8.30 4.12 -6.92
C ASN A 9 7.43 5.33 -6.59
N ALA A 10 6.28 5.15 -5.95
CA ALA A 10 5.43 6.25 -5.51
C ALA A 10 6.18 7.20 -4.56
N ALA A 11 6.99 6.67 -3.64
CA ALA A 11 7.82 7.49 -2.76
C ALA A 11 8.98 8.19 -3.49
N ARG A 12 9.61 7.53 -4.48
CA ARG A 12 10.76 8.07 -5.22
C ARG A 12 10.39 9.14 -6.25
N VAL A 13 9.13 9.17 -6.70
CA VAL A 13 8.60 10.24 -7.57
C VAL A 13 8.83 11.63 -6.95
N SER A 14 8.74 11.74 -5.62
CA SER A 14 9.04 13.00 -4.89
C SER A 14 10.47 13.51 -5.09
N PHE A 15 11.40 12.62 -5.47
CA PHE A 15 12.81 12.95 -5.73
C PHE A 15 13.16 12.93 -7.22
N GLY A 16 12.16 12.83 -8.11
CA GLY A 16 12.37 12.71 -9.56
C GLY A 16 13.07 11.41 -9.97
N LYS A 17 12.99 10.35 -9.15
CA LYS A 17 13.68 9.07 -9.37
C LYS A 17 12.67 7.93 -9.50
N GLN A 18 13.04 6.88 -10.23
CA GLN A 18 12.26 5.64 -10.35
C GLN A 18 13.20 4.44 -10.21
N SER A 19 12.73 3.34 -9.58
CA SER A 19 13.50 2.09 -9.57
C SER A 19 13.54 1.48 -10.97
N GLN A 20 14.74 1.38 -11.54
CA GLN A 20 14.99 0.89 -12.91
C GLN A 20 15.05 -0.64 -13.02
N THR A 21 15.14 -1.33 -11.88
CA THR A 21 15.54 -2.73 -11.81
C THR A 21 14.38 -3.60 -11.37
N ASN A 22 14.01 -4.70 -12.05
CA ASN A 22 12.80 -5.47 -11.70
C ASN A 22 12.77 -6.13 -10.31
N TYR A 23 13.92 -6.32 -9.67
CA TYR A 23 14.05 -6.88 -8.32
C TYR A 23 14.08 -5.79 -7.24
N LEU A 24 13.65 -6.14 -6.03
CA LEU A 24 13.83 -5.27 -4.86
C LEU A 24 15.30 -5.25 -4.47
N THR A 25 15.82 -4.05 -4.24
CA THR A 25 17.18 -3.87 -3.71
C THR A 25 17.12 -3.71 -2.19
N GLU A 26 18.22 -3.99 -1.47
CA GLU A 26 18.28 -3.74 -0.02
C GLU A 26 17.95 -2.27 0.34
N GLY A 27 18.28 -1.33 -0.55
CA GLY A 27 17.94 0.08 -0.39
C GLY A 27 16.42 0.33 -0.44
N ASP A 28 15.69 -0.42 -1.26
CA ASP A 28 14.23 -0.34 -1.36
C ASP A 28 13.57 -0.82 -0.07
N GLU A 29 14.05 -1.93 0.50
CA GLU A 29 13.56 -2.42 1.79
C GLU A 29 13.81 -1.42 2.91
N LYS A 30 15.01 -0.83 2.97
CA LYS A 30 15.34 0.22 3.94
C LYS A 30 14.42 1.43 3.79
N LEU A 31 14.10 1.82 2.55
CA LEU A 31 13.17 2.91 2.28
C LEU A 31 11.75 2.60 2.74
N ILE A 32 11.22 1.41 2.44
CA ILE A 32 9.89 0.99 2.91
C ILE A 32 9.84 1.01 4.44
N ARG A 33 10.85 0.46 5.12
CA ARG A 33 10.95 0.47 6.59
C ARG A 33 11.02 1.89 7.13
N TYR A 34 11.76 2.79 6.47
CA TYR A 34 11.84 4.20 6.84
C TYR A 34 10.48 4.90 6.74
N LEU A 35 9.75 4.71 5.63
CA LEU A 35 8.43 5.29 5.41
C LEU A 35 7.42 4.81 6.44
N ALA A 36 7.40 3.50 6.72
CA ALA A 36 6.53 2.90 7.73
C ALA A 36 6.84 3.46 9.13
N LYS A 37 8.13 3.57 9.49
CA LYS A 37 8.56 4.10 10.79
C LYS A 37 8.16 5.57 11.01
N HIS A 38 8.14 6.37 9.95
CA HIS A 38 7.80 7.81 10.03
C HIS A 38 6.32 8.09 9.71
N GLY A 39 5.48 7.07 9.56
CA GLY A 39 4.05 7.25 9.31
C GLY A 39 3.73 7.87 7.95
N HIS A 40 4.65 7.79 6.98
CA HIS A 40 4.45 8.35 5.64
C HIS A 40 3.54 7.43 4.82
N TRP A 41 2.23 7.58 4.96
CA TRP A 41 1.24 6.60 4.51
C TRP A 41 0.82 6.71 3.03
N SER A 42 0.99 7.87 2.39
CA SER A 42 0.52 8.11 1.00
C SER A 42 1.08 7.13 -0.06
N PRO A 43 2.35 6.67 -0.02
CA PRO A 43 2.88 5.72 -1.00
C PRO A 43 2.27 4.33 -0.85
N PHE A 44 1.79 3.98 0.35
CA PHE A 44 1.15 2.69 0.61
C PHE A 44 -0.29 2.62 0.04
N ALA A 45 -0.93 3.76 -0.20
CA ALA A 45 -2.28 3.83 -0.75
C ALA A 45 -2.35 3.46 -2.25
N HIS A 46 -1.22 3.33 -2.94
CA HIS A 46 -1.17 2.94 -4.35
C HIS A 46 -1.35 1.43 -4.57
N CYS A 47 -1.31 0.62 -3.51
CA CYS A 47 -1.57 -0.81 -3.57
C CYS A 47 -3.05 -1.09 -3.27
N SER A 48 -3.67 -1.97 -4.05
CA SER A 48 -5.06 -2.41 -3.85
C SER A 48 -5.15 -3.92 -3.73
N ALA A 49 -6.13 -4.40 -2.98
CA ALA A 49 -6.48 -5.81 -2.91
C ALA A 49 -8.00 -5.96 -2.94
N GLN A 50 -8.47 -6.99 -3.65
CA GLN A 50 -9.90 -7.30 -3.77
C GLN A 50 -10.16 -8.65 -3.11
N PHE A 51 -11.21 -8.70 -2.29
CA PHE A 51 -11.55 -9.88 -1.50
C PHE A 51 -13.00 -10.27 -1.74
N HIS A 52 -13.25 -11.57 -1.83
CA HIS A 52 -14.61 -12.11 -1.70
C HIS A 52 -14.83 -12.51 -0.23
N ILE A 53 -15.73 -11.80 0.45
CA ILE A 53 -15.94 -11.94 1.90
C ILE A 53 -17.33 -12.51 2.16
N LYS A 54 -17.39 -13.68 2.79
CA LYS A 54 -18.62 -14.28 3.33
C LYS A 54 -18.65 -14.08 4.85
N ALA A 55 -19.55 -13.24 5.33
CA ALA A 55 -19.67 -12.91 6.75
C ALA A 55 -21.13 -12.73 7.20
N PRO A 56 -21.47 -12.98 8.48
CA PRO A 56 -22.77 -12.65 9.04
C PRO A 56 -23.10 -11.16 8.95
N VAL A 57 -24.38 -10.81 8.84
CA VAL A 57 -24.84 -9.41 8.62
C VAL A 57 -24.30 -8.42 9.65
N PHE A 58 -24.23 -8.80 10.93
CA PHE A 58 -23.73 -7.91 11.98
C PHE A 58 -22.22 -7.61 11.84
N VAL A 59 -21.43 -8.56 11.32
CA VAL A 59 -20.00 -8.37 11.01
C VAL A 59 -19.82 -7.56 9.74
N ALA A 60 -20.61 -7.85 8.70
CA ALA A 60 -20.60 -7.08 7.46
C ALA A 60 -20.88 -5.59 7.73
N ARG A 61 -21.81 -5.27 8.63
CA ARG A 61 -22.08 -3.89 9.07
C ARG A 61 -20.89 -3.24 9.79
N GLN A 62 -20.06 -4.00 10.49
CA GLN A 62 -18.82 -3.45 11.07
C GLN A 62 -17.81 -3.13 9.98
N LEU A 63 -17.70 -4.02 9.00
CA LEU A 63 -16.81 -3.83 7.88
C LEU A 63 -17.17 -2.54 7.13
N VAL A 64 -18.44 -2.37 6.74
CA VAL A 64 -18.98 -1.23 5.96
C VAL A 64 -18.65 0.17 6.54
N LYS A 65 -18.29 0.26 7.82
CA LYS A 65 -17.88 1.53 8.45
C LYS A 65 -16.53 2.06 7.95
N HIS A 66 -15.69 1.23 7.33
CA HIS A 66 -14.37 1.65 6.82
C HIS A 66 -14.48 2.29 5.44
N GLN A 67 -14.94 3.54 5.37
CA GLN A 67 -15.21 4.25 4.11
C GLN A 67 -13.94 4.58 3.30
N VAL A 68 -12.79 4.73 3.97
CA VAL A 68 -11.49 5.01 3.33
C VAL A 68 -10.65 3.75 3.37
N GLY A 69 -10.18 3.30 2.21
CA GLY A 69 -9.38 2.08 2.06
C GLY A 69 -10.19 0.81 1.80
N LEU A 70 -11.51 0.84 2.01
CA LEU A 70 -12.41 -0.25 1.69
C LEU A 70 -13.61 0.27 0.89
N SER A 71 -13.59 0.04 -0.42
CA SER A 71 -14.70 0.33 -1.33
C SER A 71 -15.43 -0.97 -1.64
N TRP A 72 -16.74 -0.98 -1.39
CA TRP A 72 -17.65 -2.11 -1.59
C TRP A 72 -18.24 -2.10 -2.99
#